data_AF-A0A6G1RD02-F1
#
_entry.id   AF-A0A6G1RD02-F1
#
_cell.length_a   1.000
_cell.length_b   1.000
_cell.length_c   1.000
_cell.angle_alpha   90.00
_cell.angle_beta   90.00
_cell.angle_gamma   90.00
#
_symmetry.space_group_name_H-M   'P 1'
#
loop_
_entity.id
_entity.type
_entity.pdbx_description
1 polymer ?
#
loop_
_entity_poly.entity_id
_entity_poly.type
_entity_poly.pdbx_seq_one_letter_code
_entity_poly.pdbx_strand_id
1 'polypeptide(L)'
;PMANTDASVNQDIAYYQALSAEQLQTEAAKIQPSTSATQEFYEPGLESAASAKLDDLQRSWETLKTVISEKQRTLYEALERQQKYQDTLQSISTKMETAEIKLNESLEPAKSPETQMAEHQALMDEILMLQEEITELQTSLAQELVSEPLDAEAADQLALQSTLTVLAERMATIRMKASGKRQLLE
;
A
#
# COMPACT_ATOMS: atom_id res chain seq x y z
N PRO A 1 15.79 3.75 -13.66
CA PRO A 1 14.49 4.37 -14.02
C PRO A 1 13.56 4.68 -12.82
N MET A 2 13.94 4.37 -11.56
CA MET A 2 13.06 4.49 -10.38
C MET A 2 12.88 5.91 -9.80
N ALA A 3 13.50 6.95 -10.38
CA ALA A 3 13.44 8.31 -9.82
C ALA A 3 12.18 9.10 -10.22
N ASN A 4 11.36 8.60 -11.15
CA ASN A 4 10.26 9.36 -11.74
C ASN A 4 8.92 9.17 -11.00
N THR A 5 8.72 8.02 -10.35
CA THR A 5 7.49 7.69 -9.61
C THR A 5 7.42 8.44 -8.28
N ASP A 6 8.53 8.56 -7.54
CA ASP A 6 8.58 9.29 -6.27
C ASP A 6 8.35 10.81 -6.46
N ALA A 7 8.80 11.36 -7.59
CA ALA A 7 8.57 12.77 -7.92
C ALA A 7 7.10 13.04 -8.24
N SER A 8 6.42 12.13 -8.95
CA SER A 8 5.00 12.25 -9.29
C SER A 8 4.12 12.19 -8.06
N VAL A 9 4.36 11.21 -7.16
CA VAL A 9 3.56 11.05 -5.94
C VAL A 9 3.73 12.25 -5.01
N ASN A 10 4.94 12.80 -4.87
CA ASN A 10 5.17 14.01 -4.09
C ASN A 10 4.51 15.26 -4.71
N GLN A 11 4.44 15.32 -6.04
CA GLN A 11 3.77 16.40 -6.76
C GLN A 11 2.25 16.31 -6.62
N ASP A 12 1.69 15.10 -6.59
CA ASP A 12 0.28 14.85 -6.31
C ASP A 12 -0.06 15.19 -4.85
N ILE A 13 0.79 14.82 -3.88
CA ILE A 13 0.65 15.21 -2.48
C ILE A 13 0.60 16.74 -2.35
N ALA A 14 1.52 17.45 -3.01
CA ALA A 14 1.54 18.91 -3.00
C ALA A 14 0.30 19.53 -3.67
N TYR A 15 -0.19 18.93 -4.75
CA TYR A 15 -1.41 19.36 -5.44
C TYR A 15 -2.66 19.19 -4.56
N TYR A 16 -2.83 18.04 -3.90
CA TYR A 16 -3.96 17.78 -3.01
C TYR A 16 -3.86 18.53 -1.67
N GLN A 17 -2.65 18.82 -1.18
CA GLN A 17 -2.44 19.73 -0.05
C GLN A 17 -2.76 21.18 -0.40
N ALA A 18 -2.46 21.63 -1.61
CA ALA A 18 -2.83 22.97 -2.07
C ALA A 18 -4.37 23.12 -2.17
N LEU A 19 -5.06 22.07 -2.62
CA LEU A 19 -6.53 21.93 -2.60
C LEU A 19 -7.12 21.64 -1.21
N SER A 20 -6.43 22.05 -0.14
CA SER A 20 -6.87 21.83 1.24
C SER A 20 -8.28 22.36 1.50
N ALA A 21 -8.94 21.77 2.50
CA ALA A 21 -10.26 22.14 2.97
C ALA A 21 -10.42 23.65 3.25
N GLU A 22 -9.31 24.36 3.52
CA GLU A 22 -9.27 25.79 3.79
C GLU A 22 -9.57 26.63 2.54
N GLN A 23 -9.09 26.24 1.35
CA GLN A 23 -9.42 26.92 0.08
C GLN A 23 -10.91 26.73 -0.28
N LEU A 24 -11.42 25.51 -0.12
CA LEU A 24 -12.83 25.20 -0.35
C LEU A 24 -13.74 25.87 0.69
N GLN A 25 -13.31 26.01 1.94
CA GLN A 25 -14.02 26.82 2.95
C GLN A 25 -14.02 28.31 2.61
N THR A 26 -12.91 28.82 2.09
CA THR A 26 -12.79 30.23 1.69
C THR A 26 -13.66 30.55 0.48
N GLU A 27 -13.72 29.66 -0.52
CA GLU A 27 -14.66 29.80 -1.64
C GLU A 27 -16.11 29.64 -1.20
N ALA A 28 -16.43 28.68 -0.32
CA ALA A 28 -17.79 28.51 0.21
C ALA A 28 -18.26 29.72 1.03
N ALA A 29 -17.36 30.35 1.81
CA ALA A 29 -17.67 31.57 2.55
C ALA A 29 -17.95 32.78 1.62
N LYS A 30 -17.40 32.79 0.40
CA LYS A 30 -17.66 33.81 -0.62
C LYS A 30 -19.04 33.66 -1.28
N ILE A 31 -19.69 32.51 -1.13
CA ILE A 31 -21.06 32.21 -1.60
C ILE A 31 -22.11 32.62 -0.55
N GLN A 32 -21.74 33.35 0.52
CA GLN A 32 -22.74 33.94 1.40
C GLN A 32 -23.66 34.89 0.61
N PRO A 33 -24.98 34.70 0.69
CA PRO A 33 -25.91 35.58 0.00
C PRO A 33 -25.83 36.96 0.63
N SER A 34 -25.33 37.94 -0.12
CA SER A 34 -25.51 39.35 0.21
C SER A 34 -27.01 39.65 0.12
N THR A 35 -27.74 39.57 1.23
CA THR A 35 -29.17 39.92 1.33
C THR A 35 -29.36 41.44 1.33
N SER A 36 -28.72 42.14 0.41
CA SER A 36 -28.80 43.59 0.29
C SER A 36 -29.14 43.95 -1.15
N ALA A 37 -30.40 44.33 -1.33
CA ALA A 37 -30.99 45.00 -2.49
C ALA A 37 -31.44 44.12 -3.67
N THR A 38 -32.62 43.51 -3.56
CA THR A 38 -33.65 43.62 -4.62
C THR A 38 -35.04 43.29 -4.05
N GLN A 39 -35.65 44.26 -3.35
CA GLN A 39 -37.11 44.30 -3.22
C GLN A 39 -37.64 44.96 -4.48
N GLU A 40 -38.11 44.20 -5.46
CA GLU A 40 -39.20 44.60 -6.35
C GLU A 40 -39.57 43.42 -7.27
N PHE A 41 -40.84 43.02 -7.20
CA PHE A 41 -41.52 41.91 -7.89
C PHE A 41 -41.24 40.49 -7.37
N TYR A 42 -41.97 40.09 -6.33
CA TYR A 42 -41.94 38.73 -5.78
C TYR A 42 -43.24 37.97 -6.02
N GLU A 43 -43.20 36.96 -6.90
CA GLU A 43 -44.17 35.87 -6.91
C GLU A 43 -43.78 34.84 -5.82
N PRO A 44 -44.64 34.57 -4.82
CA PRO A 44 -44.34 33.65 -3.72
C PRO A 44 -43.97 32.22 -4.16
N GLY A 45 -44.42 31.78 -5.35
CA GLY A 45 -44.13 30.47 -5.91
C GLY A 45 -42.69 30.32 -6.43
N LEU A 46 -42.08 31.42 -6.91
CA LEU A 46 -40.71 31.42 -7.43
C LEU A 46 -39.67 31.40 -6.29
N GLU A 47 -39.95 32.08 -5.18
CA GLU A 47 -39.09 32.05 -3.98
C GLU A 47 -39.02 30.65 -3.36
N SER A 48 -40.16 29.96 -3.27
CA SER A 48 -40.22 28.59 -2.73
C SER A 48 -39.44 27.60 -3.59
N ALA A 49 -39.56 27.71 -4.92
CA ALA A 49 -38.80 26.86 -5.85
C ALA A 49 -37.29 27.17 -5.84
N ALA A 50 -36.91 28.44 -5.70
CA ALA A 50 -35.51 28.85 -5.57
C ALA A 50 -34.90 28.36 -4.25
N SER A 51 -35.63 28.47 -3.14
CA SER A 51 -35.22 27.95 -1.82
C SER A 51 -35.01 26.43 -1.85
N ALA A 52 -35.92 25.68 -2.47
CA ALA A 52 -35.79 24.23 -2.59
C ALA A 52 -34.54 23.81 -3.38
N LYS A 53 -34.23 24.53 -4.48
CA LYS A 53 -33.00 24.29 -5.25
C LYS A 53 -31.73 24.62 -4.47
N LEU A 54 -31.76 25.67 -3.64
CA LEU A 54 -30.64 26.03 -2.77
C LEU A 54 -30.41 24.95 -1.71
N ASP A 55 -31.48 24.44 -1.10
CA ASP A 55 -31.41 23.34 -0.13
C ASP A 55 -30.84 22.07 -0.75
N ASP A 56 -31.26 21.72 -1.97
CA ASP A 56 -30.74 20.57 -2.70
C ASP A 56 -29.26 20.74 -3.08
N LEU A 57 -28.87 21.93 -3.50
CA LEU A 57 -27.46 22.24 -3.76
C LEU A 57 -26.63 22.10 -2.49
N GLN A 58 -27.12 22.63 -1.36
CA GLN A 58 -26.43 22.53 -0.08
C GLN A 58 -26.30 21.08 0.38
N ARG A 59 -27.34 20.25 0.22
CA ARG A 59 -27.27 18.79 0.48
C ARG A 59 -26.26 18.09 -0.42
N SER A 60 -26.25 18.42 -1.72
CA SER A 60 -25.30 17.84 -2.67
C SER A 60 -23.86 18.21 -2.33
N TRP A 61 -23.64 19.43 -1.84
CA TRP A 61 -22.34 19.91 -1.39
C TRP A 61 -21.86 19.18 -0.13
N GLU A 62 -22.71 19.02 0.88
CA GLU A 62 -22.37 18.23 2.08
C GLU A 62 -22.07 16.77 1.74
N THR A 63 -22.83 16.20 0.80
CA THR A 63 -22.59 14.84 0.29
C THR A 63 -21.24 14.76 -0.40
N LEU A 64 -20.92 15.71 -1.28
CA LEU A 64 -19.66 15.76 -2.00
C LEU A 64 -18.47 15.86 -1.05
N LYS A 65 -18.53 16.74 -0.05
CA LYS A 65 -17.48 16.85 0.98
C LYS A 65 -17.28 15.51 1.71
N THR A 66 -18.37 14.85 2.10
CA THR A 66 -18.32 13.54 2.76
C THR A 66 -17.65 12.49 1.89
N VAL A 67 -18.03 12.42 0.61
CA VAL A 67 -17.43 11.49 -0.36
C VAL A 67 -15.95 11.78 -0.58
N ILE A 68 -15.55 13.05 -0.71
CA ILE A 68 -14.15 13.44 -0.88
C ILE A 68 -13.32 13.05 0.35
N SER A 69 -13.79 13.36 1.56
CA SER A 69 -13.08 12.99 2.80
C SER A 69 -12.92 11.47 2.92
N GLU A 70 -13.94 10.71 2.54
CA GLU A 70 -13.87 9.26 2.52
C GLU A 70 -12.87 8.74 1.48
N LYS A 71 -12.87 9.32 0.27
CA LYS A 71 -11.89 8.97 -0.77
C LYS A 71 -10.46 9.27 -0.33
N GLN A 72 -10.21 10.42 0.28
CA GLN A 72 -8.90 10.77 0.85
C GLN A 72 -8.45 9.76 1.90
N ARG A 73 -9.34 9.41 2.84
CA ARG A 73 -9.07 8.38 3.86
C ARG A 73 -8.68 7.06 3.22
N THR A 74 -9.48 6.55 2.27
CA THR A 74 -9.19 5.28 1.58
C THR A 74 -7.87 5.32 0.80
N LEU A 75 -7.53 6.46 0.20
CA LEU A 75 -6.28 6.62 -0.54
C LEU A 75 -5.05 6.58 0.37
N TYR A 76 -5.10 7.25 1.52
CA TYR A 76 -4.03 7.16 2.51
C TYR A 76 -3.85 5.76 3.06
N GLU A 77 -4.96 5.06 3.32
CA GLU A 77 -4.95 3.66 3.78
C GLU A 77 -4.38 2.69 2.74
N ALA A 78 -4.62 2.95 1.45
CA ALA A 78 -4.03 2.19 0.35
C ALA A 78 -2.52 2.45 0.24
N LEU A 79 -2.11 3.72 0.31
CA LEU A 79 -0.69 4.11 0.25
C LEU A 79 0.11 3.51 1.40
N GLU A 80 -0.42 3.57 2.63
CA GLU A 80 0.25 2.97 3.80
C GLU A 80 0.40 1.45 3.65
N ARG A 81 -0.62 0.77 3.11
CA ARG A 81 -0.53 -0.68 2.81
C ARG A 81 0.52 -0.97 1.75
N GLN A 82 0.52 -0.21 0.66
CA GLN A 82 1.50 -0.37 -0.41
C GLN A 82 2.93 -0.19 0.11
N GLN A 83 3.17 0.82 0.96
CA GLN A 83 4.48 1.04 1.58
C GLN A 83 4.89 -0.16 2.44
N LYS A 84 4.00 -0.65 3.31
CA LYS A 84 4.28 -1.83 4.15
C LYS A 84 4.58 -3.08 3.31
N TYR A 85 3.87 -3.27 2.21
CA TYR A 85 4.13 -4.37 1.28
C TYR A 85 5.54 -4.29 0.71
N GLN A 86 5.95 -3.12 0.21
CA GLN A 86 7.29 -2.92 -0.36
C GLN A 86 8.39 -3.09 0.70
N ASP A 87 8.22 -2.55 1.89
CA ASP A 87 9.18 -2.69 3.00
C ASP A 87 9.36 -4.16 3.40
N THR A 88 8.24 -4.91 3.48
CA THR A 88 8.25 -6.33 3.81
C THR A 88 8.94 -7.14 2.72
N LEU A 89 8.61 -6.89 1.45
CA LEU A 89 9.21 -7.56 0.29
C LEU A 89 10.73 -7.34 0.23
N GLN A 90 11.18 -6.11 0.47
CA GLN A 90 12.60 -5.77 0.50
C GLN A 90 13.30 -6.48 1.66
N SER A 91 12.70 -6.47 2.86
CA SER A 91 13.24 -7.16 4.04
C SER A 91 13.44 -8.65 3.78
N ILE A 92 12.41 -9.33 3.25
CA ILE A 92 12.48 -10.74 2.88
C ILE A 92 13.60 -10.98 1.86
N SER A 93 13.68 -10.15 0.81
CA SER A 93 14.68 -10.29 -0.24
C SER A 93 16.12 -10.23 0.30
N THR A 94 16.39 -9.29 1.21
CA THR A 94 17.70 -9.12 1.87
C THR A 94 18.02 -10.27 2.84
N LYS A 95 17.05 -10.71 3.65
CA LYS A 95 17.23 -11.87 4.54
C LYS A 95 17.50 -13.15 3.75
N MET A 96 16.78 -13.37 2.65
CA MET A 96 17.03 -14.51 1.75
C MET A 96 18.42 -14.48 1.13
N GLU A 97 18.91 -13.31 0.72
CA GLU A 97 20.29 -13.16 0.23
C GLU A 97 21.31 -13.51 1.31
N THR A 98 21.09 -13.03 2.54
CA THR A 98 21.93 -13.37 3.68
C THR A 98 21.93 -14.88 3.96
N ALA A 99 20.76 -15.52 3.94
CA ALA A 99 20.64 -16.97 4.10
C ALA A 99 21.35 -17.74 2.99
N GLU A 100 21.24 -17.31 1.74
CA GLU A 100 21.95 -17.92 0.61
C GLU A 100 23.47 -17.82 0.75
N ILE A 101 23.98 -16.67 1.19
CA ILE A 101 25.41 -16.48 1.44
C ILE A 101 25.88 -17.48 2.50
N LYS A 102 25.22 -17.53 3.66
CA LYS A 102 25.52 -18.49 4.75
C LYS A 102 25.42 -19.96 4.29
N LEU A 103 24.51 -20.28 3.37
CA LEU A 103 24.40 -21.63 2.80
C LEU A 103 25.55 -21.97 1.87
N ASN A 104 25.98 -21.01 1.04
CA ASN A 104 27.07 -21.19 0.09
C ASN A 104 28.46 -21.19 0.75
N GLU A 105 28.59 -20.72 1.98
CA GLU A 105 29.81 -20.87 2.78
C GLU A 105 30.15 -22.35 2.99
N SER A 106 31.40 -22.72 2.72
CA SER A 106 31.92 -24.07 2.94
C SER A 106 31.91 -24.43 4.42
N LEU A 107 31.87 -25.73 4.72
CA LEU A 107 32.05 -26.21 6.09
C LEU A 107 33.47 -25.89 6.55
N GLU A 108 33.58 -25.16 7.66
CA GLU A 108 34.84 -24.74 8.25
C GLU A 108 35.46 -25.90 9.05
N PRO A 109 36.59 -26.49 8.60
CA PRO A 109 37.19 -27.66 9.27
C PRO A 109 37.66 -27.37 10.70
N ALA A 110 37.85 -26.08 11.03
CA ALA A 110 38.28 -25.63 12.35
C ALA A 110 37.14 -25.60 13.39
N LYS A 111 35.86 -25.63 12.98
CA LYS A 111 34.71 -25.61 13.89
C LYS A 111 34.35 -27.02 14.35
N SER A 112 33.97 -27.18 15.62
CA SER A 112 33.49 -28.48 16.11
C SER A 112 32.17 -28.87 15.41
N PRO A 113 31.88 -30.17 15.25
CA PRO A 113 30.62 -30.64 14.69
C PRO A 113 29.39 -30.08 15.39
N GLU A 114 29.41 -29.96 16.73
CA GLU A 114 28.30 -29.41 17.51
C GLU A 114 28.06 -27.92 17.18
N THR A 115 29.13 -27.16 16.99
CA THR A 115 29.04 -25.73 16.63
C THR A 115 28.43 -25.58 15.24
N GLN A 116 28.89 -26.38 14.27
CA GLN A 116 28.36 -26.35 12.91
C GLN A 116 26.88 -26.75 12.87
N MET A 117 26.48 -27.76 13.63
CA MET A 117 25.08 -28.18 13.76
C MET A 117 24.21 -27.10 14.39
N ALA A 118 24.70 -26.41 15.43
CA ALA A 118 23.96 -25.32 16.07
C ALA A 118 23.76 -24.12 15.13
N GLU A 119 24.82 -23.69 14.43
CA GLU A 119 24.74 -22.62 13.42
C GLU A 119 23.78 -22.99 12.29
N HIS A 120 23.84 -24.24 11.81
CA HIS A 120 22.94 -24.74 10.78
C HIS A 120 21.48 -24.80 11.25
N GLN A 121 21.23 -25.19 12.50
CA GLN A 121 19.88 -25.20 13.06
C GLN A 121 19.31 -23.78 13.16
N ALA A 122 20.09 -22.80 13.63
CA ALA A 122 19.67 -21.41 13.68
C ALA A 122 19.33 -20.86 12.28
N LEU A 123 20.12 -21.22 11.26
CA LEU A 123 19.84 -20.86 9.86
C LEU A 123 18.55 -21.52 9.34
N MET A 124 18.27 -22.76 9.75
CA MET A 124 17.03 -23.45 9.39
C MET A 124 15.80 -22.81 10.03
N ASP A 125 15.91 -22.33 11.26
CA ASP A 125 14.85 -21.58 11.92
C ASP A 125 14.61 -20.24 11.21
N GLU A 126 15.67 -19.53 10.81
CA GLU A 126 15.58 -18.31 9.99
C GLU A 126 14.89 -18.56 8.64
N ILE A 127 15.19 -19.68 7.98
CA ILE A 127 14.55 -20.09 6.72
C ILE A 127 13.06 -20.42 6.90
N LEU A 128 12.67 -21.01 8.04
CA LEU A 128 11.26 -21.27 8.35
C LEU A 128 10.50 -19.97 8.58
N MET A 129 11.07 -19.03 9.34
CA MET A 129 10.50 -17.70 9.53
C MET A 129 10.32 -16.97 8.19
N LEU A 130 11.31 -17.05 7.29
CA LEU A 130 11.19 -16.47 5.95
C LEU A 130 10.06 -17.08 5.15
N GLN A 131 9.87 -18.40 5.21
CA GLN A 131 8.77 -19.06 4.53
C GLN A 131 7.40 -18.57 5.03
N GLU A 132 7.27 -18.33 6.34
CA GLU A 132 6.06 -17.77 6.95
C GLU A 132 5.81 -16.33 6.48
N GLU A 133 6.83 -15.46 6.53
CA GLU A 133 6.75 -14.06 6.06
C GLU A 133 6.32 -13.99 4.58
N ILE A 134 6.84 -14.88 3.72
CA ILE A 134 6.45 -14.97 2.31
C ILE A 134 4.99 -15.38 2.15
N THR A 135 4.55 -16.35 2.95
CA THR A 135 3.17 -16.86 2.89
C THR A 135 2.18 -15.80 3.37
N GLU A 136 2.54 -15.04 4.40
CA GLU A 136 1.75 -13.90 4.88
C GLU A 136 1.65 -12.81 3.82
N LEU A 137 2.77 -12.44 3.17
CA LEU A 137 2.80 -11.44 2.10
C LEU A 137 1.95 -11.86 0.89
N GLN A 138 2.02 -13.13 0.49
CA GLN A 138 1.16 -13.70 -0.56
C GLN A 138 -0.33 -13.65 -0.17
N THR A 139 -0.64 -13.95 1.09
CA THR A 139 -2.01 -13.91 1.60
C THR A 139 -2.55 -12.49 1.63
N SER A 140 -1.73 -11.50 2.05
CA SER A 140 -2.15 -10.10 2.06
C SER A 140 -2.46 -9.61 0.65
N LEU A 141 -1.60 -9.92 -0.32
CA LEU A 141 -1.84 -9.55 -1.72
C LEU A 141 -3.12 -10.22 -2.27
N ALA A 142 -3.34 -11.49 -1.96
CA ALA A 142 -4.55 -12.18 -2.42
C ALA A 142 -5.83 -11.56 -1.85
N GLN A 143 -5.81 -11.12 -0.58
CA GLN A 143 -6.95 -10.42 0.03
C GLN A 143 -7.18 -9.05 -0.61
N GLU A 144 -6.12 -8.34 -0.98
CA GLU A 144 -6.17 -7.05 -1.66
C GLU A 144 -6.80 -7.16 -3.05
N LEU A 145 -6.34 -8.13 -3.86
CA LEU A 145 -6.88 -8.38 -5.21
C LEU A 145 -8.38 -8.73 -5.22
N VAL A 146 -8.92 -9.27 -4.12
CA VAL A 146 -10.36 -9.56 -3.97
C VAL A 146 -11.15 -8.32 -3.55
N SER A 147 -10.51 -7.39 -2.83
CA SER A 147 -11.15 -6.23 -2.20
C SER A 147 -11.15 -4.98 -3.07
N GLU A 148 -10.22 -4.88 -4.03
CA GLU A 148 -10.14 -3.73 -4.94
C GLU A 148 -11.11 -3.86 -6.13
N PRO A 149 -11.89 -2.80 -6.44
CA PRO A 149 -12.59 -2.71 -7.72
C PRO A 149 -11.56 -2.62 -8.87
N LEU A 150 -11.92 -3.17 -10.02
CA LEU A 150 -11.15 -3.40 -11.27
C LEU A 150 -10.40 -2.20 -11.90
N ASP A 151 -10.18 -1.09 -11.18
CA ASP A 151 -9.49 0.12 -11.66
C ASP A 151 -7.96 0.06 -11.47
N ALA A 152 -7.41 -0.92 -10.74
CA ALA A 152 -5.97 -1.16 -10.70
C ALA A 152 -5.50 -1.71 -12.06
N GLU A 153 -4.41 -1.15 -12.61
CA GLU A 153 -3.85 -1.60 -13.89
C GLU A 153 -3.47 -3.08 -13.79
N ALA A 154 -4.18 -3.95 -14.52
CA ALA A 154 -3.96 -5.41 -14.48
C ALA A 154 -2.50 -5.81 -14.71
N ALA A 155 -1.72 -4.96 -15.39
CA ALA A 155 -0.28 -5.14 -15.58
C ALA A 155 0.50 -5.07 -14.25
N ASP A 156 0.17 -4.15 -13.36
CA ASP A 156 0.83 -3.98 -12.06
C ASP A 156 0.53 -5.15 -11.13
N GLN A 157 -0.74 -5.59 -11.10
CA GLN A 157 -1.14 -6.79 -10.35
C GLN A 157 -0.38 -8.04 -10.83
N LEU A 158 -0.23 -8.21 -12.14
CA LEU A 158 0.56 -9.31 -12.72
C LEU A 158 2.05 -9.20 -12.36
N ALA A 159 2.62 -7.98 -12.35
CA ALA A 159 4.01 -7.76 -11.96
C ALA A 159 4.25 -8.12 -10.48
N LEU A 160 3.33 -7.76 -9.60
CA LEU A 160 3.38 -8.12 -8.17
C LEU A 160 3.30 -9.63 -7.97
N GLN A 161 2.36 -10.31 -8.64
CA GLN A 161 2.25 -11.77 -8.59
C GLN A 161 3.51 -12.48 -9.11
N SER A 162 4.07 -11.99 -10.22
CA SER A 162 5.32 -12.51 -10.79
C SER A 162 6.48 -12.39 -9.79
N THR A 163 6.60 -11.23 -9.15
CA THR A 163 7.63 -10.99 -8.14
C THR A 163 7.53 -11.97 -6.97
N LEU A 164 6.32 -12.21 -6.44
CA LEU A 164 6.11 -13.18 -5.37
C LEU A 164 6.35 -14.63 -5.81
N THR A 165 6.05 -14.96 -7.06
CA THR A 165 6.31 -16.29 -7.62
C THR A 165 7.81 -16.56 -7.67
N VAL A 166 8.59 -15.62 -8.22
CA VAL A 166 10.06 -15.70 -8.25
C VAL A 166 10.63 -15.84 -6.84
N LEU A 167 10.08 -15.09 -5.89
CA LEU A 167 10.54 -15.13 -4.51
C LEU A 167 10.23 -16.48 -3.84
N ALA A 168 9.06 -17.09 -4.11
CA ALA A 168 8.72 -18.43 -3.65
C ALA A 168 9.62 -19.52 -4.27
N GLU A 169 9.93 -19.42 -5.57
CA GLU A 169 10.85 -20.33 -6.26
C GLU A 169 12.27 -20.26 -5.69
N ARG A 170 12.73 -19.03 -5.41
CA ARG A 170 14.01 -18.81 -4.74
C ARG A 170 14.02 -19.43 -3.35
N MET A 171 12.94 -19.25 -2.57
CA MET A 171 12.82 -19.86 -1.24
C MET A 171 12.85 -21.40 -1.30
N ALA A 172 12.20 -22.01 -2.28
CA ALA A 172 12.26 -23.46 -2.50
C ALA A 172 13.70 -23.93 -2.77
N THR A 173 14.46 -23.16 -3.56
CA THR A 173 15.88 -23.45 -3.83
C THR A 173 16.74 -23.34 -2.57
N ILE A 174 16.56 -22.29 -1.77
CA ILE A 174 17.24 -22.11 -0.49
C ILE A 174 16.97 -23.29 0.45
N ARG A 175 15.70 -23.69 0.59
CA ARG A 175 15.31 -24.84 1.44
C ARG A 175 15.94 -26.14 0.95
N MET A 176 15.96 -26.37 -0.36
CA MET A 176 16.59 -27.55 -0.94
C MET A 176 18.09 -27.58 -0.62
N LYS A 177 18.80 -26.46 -0.80
CA LYS A 177 20.22 -26.34 -0.43
C LYS A 177 20.45 -26.56 1.07
N ALA A 178 19.63 -25.96 1.92
CA ALA A 178 19.74 -26.09 3.36
C ALA A 178 19.53 -27.53 3.83
N SER A 179 18.54 -28.23 3.29
CA SER A 179 18.33 -29.65 3.53
C SER A 179 19.53 -30.50 3.07
N GLY A 180 20.14 -30.17 1.93
CA GLY A 180 21.34 -30.84 1.46
C GLY A 180 22.53 -30.64 2.39
N LYS A 181 22.75 -29.40 2.87
CA LYS A 181 23.82 -29.08 3.82
C LYS A 181 23.63 -29.80 5.16
N ARG A 182 22.39 -29.96 5.63
CA ARG A 182 22.06 -30.74 6.83
C ARG A 182 22.54 -32.19 6.72
N GLN A 183 22.22 -32.85 5.60
CA GLN A 183 22.61 -34.25 5.36
C GLN A 183 24.12 -34.46 5.31
N LEU A 184 24.91 -33.41 5.04
CA LEU A 184 26.38 -33.46 5.07
C LEU A 184 26.96 -33.27 6.48
N LEU A 185 26.18 -32.68 7.39
CA LEU A 185 26.58 -32.44 8.78
C LEU A 185 26.18 -33.59 9.72
N GLU A 186 25.18 -34.39 9.34
CA GLU A 186 24.73 -35.62 10.01
C GLU A 186 25.64 -36.83 9.68
#